data_AF-X8IAK7-F1
#
_entry.id   AF-X8IAK7-F1
#
_cell.length_a   1.000
_cell.length_b   1.000
_cell.length_c   1.000
_cell.angle_alpha   90.00
_cell.angle_beta   90.00
_cell.angle_gamma   90.00
#
_symmetry.space_group_name_H-M   'P 1'
#
loop_
_entity.id
_entity.type
_entity.pdbx_description
1 polymer ?
#
loop_
_entity_poly.entity_id
_entity_poly.type
_entity_poly.pdbx_seq_one_letter_code
_entity_poly.pdbx_strand_id
1 'polypeptide(L)'
;MKKILLILLSIFFLSCGVKNSNDNEHIFYLDNPTSKNIEITLDGKLYKLKSKTYEVLNLKTGEHIAELSDGTKVYFKIFANSRGGIINPTTSSYVFNYFIPYSAPNIFVEWAEPEINTISIDNLSFTGTYKVVNDFIIDKNYIGWDFDIFEEINFDKISPEIEIKLFSKIFNPYEFLKQENLEYKDINKTKLNLEIKEDYSIPNFEDKKVKKYVEEIIELDKVYKVENDENEQKKILEKYNTLVDKYINEVGAPVYIKILYLDKGVIITKVEQ
;
A
#
# COMPACT_ATOMS: atom_id res chain seq x y z
N MET A 1 -8.60 5.16 53.26
CA MET A 1 -9.37 4.86 52.03
C MET A 1 -8.38 4.72 50.89
N LYS A 2 -8.08 3.48 50.47
CA LYS A 2 -7.08 3.19 49.42
C LYS A 2 -7.66 3.55 48.06
N LYS A 3 -7.04 4.49 47.34
CA LYS A 3 -7.28 4.68 45.90
C LYS A 3 -6.50 3.60 45.16
N ILE A 4 -7.23 2.70 44.51
CA ILE A 4 -6.68 1.70 43.60
C ILE A 4 -6.26 2.45 42.33
N LEU A 5 -4.95 2.56 42.10
CA LEU A 5 -4.39 3.03 40.84
C LEU A 5 -4.51 1.86 39.86
N LEU A 6 -5.44 1.99 38.91
CA LEU A 6 -5.58 1.06 37.79
C LEU A 6 -4.39 1.27 36.85
N ILE A 7 -3.36 0.43 37.00
CA ILE A 7 -2.27 0.36 36.03
C ILE A 7 -2.85 -0.27 34.77
N LEU A 8 -3.07 0.54 33.73
CA LEU A 8 -3.44 0.06 32.41
C LEU A 8 -2.35 -0.88 31.91
N LEU A 9 -2.77 -2.08 31.50
CA LEU A 9 -2.01 -3.10 30.83
C LEU A 9 -1.18 -2.48 29.69
N SER A 10 0.13 -2.40 29.88
CA SER A 10 1.09 -2.26 28.79
C SER A 10 1.00 -3.53 27.94
N ILE A 11 0.26 -3.44 26.83
CA ILE A 11 0.22 -4.49 25.82
C ILE A 11 1.65 -4.60 25.26
N PHE A 12 2.24 -5.76 25.49
CA PHE A 12 3.55 -6.15 24.99
C PHE A 12 3.63 -5.98 23.47
N PHE A 13 4.43 -5.03 23.00
CA PHE A 13 5.01 -5.10 21.66
C PHE A 13 6.16 -6.10 21.70
N LEU A 14 5.85 -7.40 21.67
CA LEU A 14 6.83 -8.40 21.24
C LEU A 14 6.85 -8.39 19.71
N SER A 15 7.40 -7.32 19.12
CA SER A 15 7.97 -7.41 17.78
C SER A 15 9.17 -8.34 17.90
N CYS A 16 8.94 -9.64 17.67
CA CYS A 16 10.01 -10.58 17.43
C CYS A 16 10.73 -10.03 16.19
N GLY A 17 12.00 -9.67 16.37
CA GLY A 17 12.78 -8.84 15.44
C GLY A 17 12.47 -9.14 13.99
N VAL A 18 12.19 -8.08 13.23
CA VAL A 18 12.18 -8.08 11.77
C VAL A 18 13.51 -8.71 11.35
N LYS A 19 13.47 -10.00 10.99
CA LYS A 19 14.59 -10.64 10.33
C LYS A 19 14.76 -9.87 9.03
N ASN A 20 15.96 -9.37 8.78
CA ASN A 20 16.32 -8.80 7.47
C ASN A 20 15.72 -9.71 6.40
N SER A 21 14.86 -9.14 5.57
CA SER A 21 14.37 -9.80 4.37
C SER A 21 15.59 -10.31 3.61
N ASN A 22 15.61 -11.61 3.30
CA ASN A 22 16.44 -12.06 2.19
C ASN A 22 15.90 -11.36 0.93
N ASP A 23 16.72 -11.14 -0.11
CA ASP A 23 16.40 -10.32 -1.30
C ASP A 23 15.08 -10.66 -2.02
N ASN A 24 14.41 -11.75 -1.64
CA ASN A 24 13.22 -12.31 -2.27
C ASN A 24 11.96 -12.20 -1.37
N GLU A 25 12.06 -11.68 -0.14
CA GLU A 25 10.94 -11.58 0.81
C GLU A 25 10.52 -10.12 1.06
N HIS A 26 9.21 -9.91 1.16
CA HIS A 26 8.56 -8.60 1.23
C HIS A 26 7.60 -8.54 2.43
N ILE A 27 7.58 -7.40 3.12
CA ILE A 27 6.80 -7.24 4.36
C ILE A 27 5.34 -6.95 4.03
N PHE A 28 4.43 -7.81 4.47
CA PHE A 28 2.98 -7.58 4.39
C PHE A 28 2.34 -7.56 5.77
N TYR A 29 1.45 -6.60 6.01
CA TYR A 29 0.61 -6.58 7.20
C TYR A 29 -0.69 -7.31 6.90
N LEU A 30 -0.88 -8.50 7.47
CA LEU A 30 -2.19 -9.15 7.49
C LEU A 30 -2.98 -8.54 8.64
N ASP A 31 -3.98 -7.74 8.33
CA ASP A 31 -4.62 -6.89 9.33
C ASP A 31 -6.11 -7.22 9.51
N ASN A 32 -6.56 -7.16 10.75
CA ASN A 32 -7.97 -7.29 11.12
C ASN A 32 -8.38 -6.06 11.96
N PRO A 33 -8.80 -4.97 11.30
CA PRO A 33 -9.28 -3.80 12.00
C PRO A 33 -10.63 -4.01 12.70
N THR A 34 -11.38 -5.06 12.35
CA THR A 34 -12.78 -5.22 12.73
C THR A 34 -12.99 -5.53 14.21
N SER A 35 -14.25 -5.43 14.62
CA SER A 35 -14.72 -5.79 15.97
C SER A 35 -14.79 -7.30 16.22
N LYS A 36 -14.56 -8.14 15.19
CA LYS A 36 -14.70 -9.60 15.26
C LYS A 36 -13.37 -10.30 14.98
N ASN A 37 -13.24 -11.52 15.47
CA ASN A 37 -12.13 -12.38 15.07
C ASN A 37 -12.37 -12.87 13.63
N ILE A 38 -11.29 -13.09 12.88
CA ILE A 38 -11.35 -13.63 11.53
C ILE A 38 -10.38 -14.79 11.38
N GLU A 39 -10.65 -15.61 10.37
CA GLU A 39 -9.74 -16.67 9.93
C GLU A 39 -9.49 -16.49 8.43
N ILE A 40 -8.24 -16.71 8.03
CA ILE A 40 -7.80 -16.70 6.63
C ILE A 40 -6.71 -17.74 6.48
N THR A 41 -6.74 -18.49 5.39
CA THR A 41 -5.63 -19.39 5.03
C THR A 41 -4.78 -18.71 3.97
N LEU A 42 -3.48 -18.60 4.20
CA LEU A 42 -2.53 -18.05 3.22
C LEU A 42 -1.49 -19.13 2.91
N ASP A 43 -1.36 -19.49 1.63
CA ASP A 43 -0.46 -20.55 1.14
C ASP A 43 -0.57 -21.86 1.94
N GLY A 44 -1.81 -22.24 2.28
CA GLY A 44 -2.13 -23.44 3.05
C GLY A 44 -1.94 -23.31 4.57
N LYS A 45 -1.44 -22.19 5.08
CA LYS A 45 -1.31 -21.92 6.53
C LYS A 45 -2.51 -21.12 7.04
N LEU A 46 -3.16 -21.64 8.07
CA LEU A 46 -4.27 -20.96 8.74
C LEU A 46 -3.76 -19.85 9.69
N TYR A 47 -4.31 -18.66 9.54
CA TYR A 47 -4.12 -17.50 10.42
C TYR A 47 -5.43 -17.17 11.12
N LYS A 48 -5.36 -17.00 12.45
CA LYS A 48 -6.51 -16.65 13.30
C LYS A 48 -6.25 -15.30 13.96
N LEU A 49 -6.82 -14.24 13.40
CA LEU A 49 -6.62 -12.89 13.89
C LEU A 49 -7.73 -12.52 14.86
N LYS A 50 -7.33 -12.02 16.04
CA LYS A 50 -8.28 -11.42 16.97
C LYS A 50 -8.77 -10.08 16.44
N SER A 51 -9.88 -9.59 16.97
CA SER A 51 -10.35 -8.22 16.66
C SER A 51 -9.27 -7.18 16.97
N LYS A 52 -9.13 -6.18 16.09
CA LYS A 52 -8.19 -5.05 16.22
C LYS A 52 -6.73 -5.51 16.40
N THR A 53 -6.32 -6.53 15.64
CA THR A 53 -4.93 -7.04 15.63
C THR A 53 -4.45 -7.26 14.21
N TYR A 54 -3.13 -7.32 14.04
CA TYR A 54 -2.47 -7.64 12.78
C TYR A 54 -1.32 -8.62 13.01
N GLU A 55 -0.89 -9.27 11.93
CA GLU A 55 0.30 -10.11 11.85
C GLU A 55 1.24 -9.53 10.79
N VAL A 56 2.55 -9.57 11.06
CA VAL A 56 3.57 -9.18 10.08
C VAL A 56 4.05 -10.43 9.36
N LEU A 57 3.94 -10.42 8.04
CA LEU A 57 4.30 -11.52 7.16
C LEU A 57 5.51 -11.15 6.31
N ASN A 58 6.40 -12.12 6.09
CA ASN A 58 7.45 -12.02 5.08
C ASN A 58 7.05 -12.95 3.93
N LEU A 59 6.49 -12.40 2.86
CA LEU A 59 6.01 -13.15 1.70
C LEU A 59 7.05 -13.10 0.59
N LYS A 60 7.26 -14.22 -0.08
CA LYS A 60 8.25 -14.31 -1.15
C LYS A 60 7.74 -13.64 -2.42
N THR A 61 8.65 -13.33 -3.34
CA THR A 61 8.31 -13.05 -4.73
C THR A 61 7.71 -14.30 -5.36
N GLY A 62 6.65 -14.16 -6.16
CA GLY A 62 5.97 -15.27 -6.84
C GLY A 62 4.46 -15.28 -6.63
N GLU A 63 3.85 -16.43 -6.94
CA GLU A 63 2.41 -16.65 -6.82
C GLU A 63 2.01 -17.07 -5.40
N HIS A 64 0.86 -16.57 -4.96
CA HIS A 64 0.29 -16.80 -3.64
C HIS A 64 -1.22 -17.02 -3.73
N ILE A 65 -1.77 -17.68 -2.71
CA ILE A 65 -3.21 -17.89 -2.57
C ILE A 65 -3.67 -17.59 -1.16
N ALA A 66 -4.72 -16.77 -1.05
CA ALA A 66 -5.46 -16.53 0.17
C ALA A 66 -6.87 -17.14 0.06
N GLU A 67 -7.31 -17.87 1.08
CA GLU A 67 -8.66 -18.43 1.20
C GLU A 67 -9.37 -17.78 2.40
N LEU A 68 -10.49 -17.12 2.13
CA LEU A 68 -11.33 -16.44 3.10
C LEU A 68 -12.32 -17.42 3.75
N SER A 69 -12.89 -17.01 4.88
CA SER A 69 -13.83 -17.85 5.65
C SER A 69 -15.14 -18.18 4.93
N ASP A 70 -15.51 -17.41 3.91
CA ASP A 70 -16.66 -17.67 3.05
C ASP A 70 -16.36 -18.63 1.89
N GLY A 71 -15.12 -19.14 1.80
CA GLY A 71 -14.64 -20.02 0.74
C GLY A 71 -14.03 -19.30 -0.45
N THR A 72 -14.09 -17.96 -0.51
CA THR A 72 -13.49 -17.18 -1.59
C THR A 72 -11.97 -17.38 -1.61
N LYS A 73 -11.42 -17.73 -2.78
CA LYS A 73 -9.99 -17.84 -3.00
C LYS A 73 -9.49 -16.69 -3.84
N VAL A 74 -8.47 -15.99 -3.36
CA VAL A 74 -7.82 -14.87 -4.03
C VAL A 74 -6.39 -15.28 -4.35
N TYR A 75 -6.08 -15.36 -5.63
CA TYR A 75 -4.74 -15.62 -6.14
C TYR A 75 -4.08 -14.28 -6.45
N PHE A 76 -2.84 -14.13 -6.02
CA PHE A 76 -2.09 -12.90 -6.25
C PHE A 76 -0.62 -13.20 -6.51
N LYS A 77 0.06 -12.26 -7.17
CA LYS A 77 1.47 -12.36 -7.52
C LYS A 77 2.22 -11.19 -6.92
N ILE A 78 3.29 -11.49 -6.18
CA ILE A 78 4.23 -10.51 -5.64
C ILE A 78 5.43 -10.43 -6.61
N PHE A 79 5.80 -9.22 -7.00
CA PHE A 79 6.92 -8.96 -7.91
C PHE A 79 8.22 -8.68 -7.15
N ALA A 80 9.36 -8.79 -7.84
CA ALA A 80 10.69 -8.57 -7.29
C ALA A 80 10.90 -7.15 -6.75
N ASN A 81 10.24 -6.15 -7.34
CA ASN A 81 10.29 -4.76 -6.89
C ASN A 81 9.29 -4.42 -5.78
N SER A 82 8.59 -5.42 -5.22
CA SER A 82 7.59 -5.16 -4.20
C SER A 82 8.19 -4.44 -2.99
N ARG A 83 7.45 -3.46 -2.48
CA ARG A 83 7.71 -2.78 -1.22
C ARG A 83 6.81 -3.34 -0.12
N GLY A 84 6.09 -4.44 -0.41
CA GLY A 84 5.11 -5.01 0.50
C GLY A 84 3.75 -4.33 0.44
N GLY A 85 2.98 -4.44 1.52
CA GLY A 85 1.64 -3.86 1.57
C GLY A 85 0.80 -4.33 2.75
N ILE A 86 -0.53 -4.21 2.60
CA ILE A 86 -1.51 -4.66 3.59
C ILE A 86 -2.42 -5.70 2.93
N ILE A 87 -2.61 -6.84 3.58
CA ILE A 87 -3.66 -7.81 3.25
C ILE A 87 -4.85 -7.50 4.16
N ASN A 88 -5.93 -7.00 3.55
CA ASN A 88 -7.17 -6.54 4.18
C ASN A 88 -8.32 -7.50 3.86
N PRO A 89 -8.38 -8.67 4.52
CA PRO A 89 -9.45 -9.65 4.31
C PRO A 89 -10.84 -9.14 4.69
N THR A 90 -10.91 -8.02 5.42
CA THR A 90 -12.16 -7.50 5.98
C THR A 90 -12.75 -6.35 5.19
N THR A 91 -12.10 -5.88 4.12
CA THR A 91 -12.57 -4.74 3.29
C THR A 91 -12.66 -3.43 4.08
N SER A 92 -11.94 -3.37 5.20
CA SER A 92 -11.96 -2.20 6.07
C SER A 92 -11.37 -1.00 5.34
N SER A 93 -11.92 0.19 5.61
CA SER A 93 -11.49 1.44 5.00
C SER A 93 -10.25 1.99 5.70
N TYR A 94 -9.10 1.91 5.05
CA TYR A 94 -7.86 2.57 5.49
C TYR A 94 -7.87 4.01 5.05
N VAL A 95 -7.22 4.87 5.85
CA VAL A 95 -7.05 6.28 5.52
C VAL A 95 -5.63 6.48 5.03
N PHE A 96 -5.47 6.98 3.81
CA PHE A 96 -4.19 7.39 3.27
C PHE A 96 -4.09 8.90 3.35
N ASN A 97 -3.16 9.40 4.18
CA ASN A 97 -2.76 10.79 4.16
C ASN A 97 -1.56 10.94 3.23
N TYR A 98 -1.77 11.61 2.09
CA TYR A 98 -0.72 11.80 1.07
C TYR A 98 0.08 13.08 1.26
N PHE A 99 -0.18 13.86 2.32
CA PHE A 99 0.44 15.16 2.51
C PHE A 99 0.84 15.39 3.97
N ILE A 100 2.09 15.05 4.28
CA ILE A 100 2.72 15.29 5.58
C ILE A 100 4.01 16.07 5.31
N PRO A 101 3.97 17.42 5.34
CA PRO A 101 5.12 18.23 4.99
C PRO A 101 6.19 18.14 6.07
N TYR A 102 7.44 17.97 5.64
CA TYR A 102 8.62 18.07 6.48
C TYR A 102 9.59 19.09 5.87
N SER A 103 10.08 19.99 6.71
CA SER A 103 11.22 20.86 6.41
C SER A 103 12.20 20.82 7.58
N ALA A 104 13.49 20.78 7.27
CA ALA A 104 14.54 20.88 8.28
C ALA A 104 14.38 22.20 9.08
N PRO A 105 14.83 22.26 10.36
CA PRO A 105 14.55 23.38 11.26
C PRO A 105 14.94 24.78 10.74
N ASN A 106 15.91 24.87 9.82
CA ASN A 106 16.43 26.13 9.27
C ASN A 106 15.94 26.42 7.84
N ILE A 107 14.99 25.63 7.33
CA ILE A 107 14.47 25.77 5.97
C ILE A 107 13.02 26.25 6.06
N PHE A 108 12.74 27.36 5.37
CA PHE A 108 11.39 27.87 5.20
C PHE A 108 10.88 27.47 3.82
N VAL A 109 9.70 26.84 3.78
CA VAL A 109 9.06 26.38 2.55
C VAL A 109 7.61 26.84 2.56
N GLU A 110 7.22 27.52 1.49
CA GLU A 110 5.81 27.75 1.19
C GLU A 110 5.32 26.60 0.32
N TRP A 111 4.50 25.73 0.91
CA TRP A 111 3.95 24.58 0.21
C TRP A 111 2.74 24.99 -0.63
N ALA A 112 2.62 24.40 -1.82
CA ALA A 112 1.38 24.52 -2.59
C ALA A 112 0.21 23.93 -1.78
N GLU A 113 -0.96 24.56 -1.86
CA GLU A 113 -2.16 24.04 -1.22
C GLU A 113 -2.51 22.67 -1.82
N PRO A 114 -2.53 21.59 -1.01
CA PRO A 114 -2.90 20.29 -1.51
C PRO A 114 -4.40 20.24 -1.80
N GLU A 115 -4.79 19.30 -2.66
CA GLU A 115 -6.20 18.93 -2.78
C GLU A 115 -6.75 18.56 -1.39
N ILE A 116 -7.93 19.07 -1.03
CA ILE A 116 -8.59 18.73 0.22
C ILE A 116 -9.83 17.92 -0.12
N ASN A 117 -9.94 16.76 0.53
CA ASN A 117 -11.00 15.79 0.33
C ASN A 117 -11.77 15.60 1.64
N THR A 118 -13.07 15.32 1.52
CA THR A 118 -13.88 14.82 2.63
C THR A 118 -14.05 13.32 2.48
N ILE A 119 -13.58 12.57 3.46
CA ILE A 119 -13.75 11.11 3.55
C ILE A 119 -14.76 10.77 4.65
N SER A 120 -15.28 9.54 4.64
CA SER A 120 -16.08 9.03 5.74
C SER A 120 -15.59 7.70 6.29
N ILE A 121 -15.43 7.63 7.61
CA ILE A 121 -15.14 6.44 8.39
C ILE A 121 -16.22 6.32 9.47
N ASP A 122 -16.91 5.19 9.56
CA ASP A 122 -18.04 4.97 10.50
C ASP A 122 -19.11 6.08 10.49
N ASN A 123 -19.44 6.61 9.31
CA ASN A 123 -20.39 7.70 9.08
C ASN A 123 -19.97 9.04 9.73
N LEU A 124 -18.73 9.15 10.20
CA LEU A 124 -18.10 10.40 10.59
C LEU A 124 -17.37 10.97 9.38
N SER A 125 -17.43 12.29 9.21
CA SER A 125 -16.79 12.98 8.09
C SER A 125 -15.49 13.64 8.53
N PHE A 126 -14.43 13.43 7.77
CA PHE A 126 -13.11 14.02 8.02
C PHE A 126 -12.66 14.74 6.77
N THR A 127 -12.23 15.99 6.94
CA THR A 127 -11.74 16.83 5.84
C THR A 127 -10.25 17.04 6.00
N GLY A 128 -9.51 16.79 4.92
CA GLY A 128 -8.06 16.94 4.91
C GLY A 128 -7.46 16.35 3.64
N THR A 129 -6.16 16.07 3.68
CA THR A 129 -5.40 15.47 2.58
C THR A 129 -5.51 13.95 2.59
N TYR A 130 -6.75 13.48 2.67
CA TYR A 130 -7.07 12.07 2.91
C TYR A 130 -7.68 11.42 1.68
N LYS A 131 -7.36 10.13 1.49
CA LYS A 131 -8.05 9.22 0.57
C LYS A 131 -8.42 7.95 1.32
N VAL A 132 -9.51 7.29 0.91
CA VAL A 132 -9.88 5.98 1.45
C VAL A 132 -9.36 4.90 0.52
N VAL A 133 -8.76 3.86 1.10
CA VAL A 133 -8.34 2.65 0.38
C VAL A 133 -8.90 1.43 1.10
N ASN A 134 -9.57 0.54 0.38
CA ASN A 134 -10.26 -0.63 0.94
C ASN A 134 -10.05 -1.90 0.11
N ASP A 135 -9.01 -1.90 -0.73
CA ASP A 135 -8.62 -3.07 -1.54
C ASP A 135 -8.26 -4.25 -0.65
N PHE A 136 -8.51 -5.47 -1.14
CA PHE A 136 -8.08 -6.69 -0.44
C PHE A 136 -6.56 -6.75 -0.26
N ILE A 137 -5.81 -6.32 -1.28
CA ILE A 137 -4.37 -6.08 -1.18
C ILE A 137 -4.14 -4.59 -1.46
N ILE A 138 -3.67 -3.89 -0.44
CA ILE A 138 -3.26 -2.49 -0.55
C ILE A 138 -1.77 -2.51 -0.85
N ASP A 139 -1.42 -2.24 -2.11
CA ASP A 139 -0.04 -2.29 -2.62
C ASP A 139 0.75 -1.03 -2.24
N LYS A 140 1.87 -1.19 -1.52
CA LYS A 140 2.72 -0.07 -1.11
C LYS A 140 3.42 0.59 -2.29
N ASN A 141 3.70 -0.14 -3.38
CA ASN A 141 4.28 0.45 -4.58
C ASN A 141 3.29 1.42 -5.24
N TYR A 142 2.03 0.98 -5.37
CA TYR A 142 1.00 1.73 -6.06
C TYR A 142 0.46 2.92 -5.26
N ILE A 143 0.22 2.75 -3.95
CA ILE A 143 -0.28 3.83 -3.10
C ILE A 143 0.87 4.74 -2.61
N GLY A 144 2.05 4.17 -2.36
CA GLY A 144 3.27 4.93 -2.14
C GLY A 144 3.45 5.53 -0.74
N TRP A 145 2.89 4.95 0.33
CA TRP A 145 3.05 5.51 1.67
C TRP A 145 4.48 5.38 2.24
N ASP A 146 4.90 6.33 3.08
CA ASP A 146 6.18 6.27 3.81
C ASP A 146 6.04 5.54 5.14
N PHE A 147 5.05 5.92 5.95
CA PHE A 147 4.83 5.37 7.30
C PHE A 147 3.75 4.28 7.29
N ASP A 148 4.08 3.10 7.81
CA ASP A 148 3.19 1.96 7.88
C ASP A 148 2.10 2.12 8.95
N ILE A 149 1.11 1.22 8.97
CA ILE A 149 0.09 1.19 10.02
C ILE A 149 0.75 1.02 11.40
N PHE A 150 0.28 1.78 12.38
CA PHE A 150 0.84 1.84 13.74
C PHE A 150 2.28 2.33 13.87
N GLU A 151 2.94 2.70 12.76
CA GLU A 151 4.23 3.37 12.82
C GLU A 151 4.02 4.84 13.23
N GLU A 152 4.66 5.25 14.31
CA GLU A 152 4.67 6.66 14.70
C GLU A 152 5.46 7.49 13.69
N ILE A 153 4.91 8.63 13.29
CA ILE A 153 5.65 9.60 12.48
C ILE A 153 6.77 10.16 13.34
N ASN A 154 8.01 9.81 12.98
CA ASN A 154 9.19 10.28 13.67
C ASN A 154 10.20 10.85 12.66
N PHE A 155 10.27 12.18 12.63
CA PHE A 155 11.15 12.91 11.72
C PHE A 155 12.62 12.93 12.17
N ASP A 156 12.94 12.51 13.40
CA ASP A 156 14.32 12.45 13.89
C ASP A 156 15.15 11.35 13.19
N LYS A 157 14.46 10.39 12.53
CA LYS A 157 15.10 9.31 11.76
C LYS A 157 15.30 9.67 10.28
N ILE A 158 14.89 10.85 9.86
CA ILE A 158 15.11 11.32 8.49
C ILE A 158 16.60 11.60 8.30
N SER A 159 17.14 11.27 7.13
CA SER A 159 18.51 11.63 6.77
C SER A 159 18.73 13.13 6.96
N PRO A 160 19.82 13.56 7.61
CA PRO A 160 20.12 14.98 7.79
C PRO A 160 20.32 15.74 6.45
N GLU A 161 20.50 15.01 5.35
CA GLU A 161 20.61 15.58 3.99
C GLU A 161 19.26 15.94 3.37
N ILE A 162 18.14 15.43 3.93
CA ILE A 162 16.81 15.77 3.45
C ILE A 162 16.40 17.09 4.08
N GLU A 163 16.44 18.16 3.28
CA GLU A 163 16.03 19.50 3.71
C GLU A 163 14.51 19.69 3.65
N ILE A 164 13.87 19.09 2.64
CA ILE A 164 12.45 19.23 2.35
C ILE A 164 11.96 17.89 1.80
N LYS A 165 10.87 17.35 2.38
CA LYS A 165 10.21 16.17 1.83
C LYS A 165 8.73 16.19 2.15
N LEU A 166 7.91 15.79 1.18
CA LEU A 166 6.52 15.44 1.44
C LEU A 166 6.45 13.96 1.81
N PHE A 167 5.99 13.68 3.02
CA PHE A 167 5.74 12.33 3.49
C PHE A 167 4.27 11.97 3.34
N SER A 168 4.03 10.68 3.49
CA SER A 168 2.70 10.10 3.45
C SER A 168 2.57 8.97 4.46
N LYS A 169 1.36 8.72 4.94
CA LYS A 169 1.07 7.68 5.93
C LYS A 169 -0.23 6.97 5.58
N ILE A 170 -0.23 5.65 5.75
CA ILE A 170 -1.45 4.87 5.78
C ILE A 170 -1.83 4.60 7.23
N PHE A 171 -3.10 4.77 7.54
CA PHE A 171 -3.68 4.51 8.84
C PHE A 171 -4.67 3.37 8.73
N ASN A 172 -4.56 2.43 9.67
CA ASN A 172 -5.67 1.57 9.98
C ASN A 172 -6.86 2.43 10.49
N PRO A 173 -8.13 2.11 10.19
CA PRO A 173 -9.27 2.90 10.65
C PRO A 173 -9.34 3.11 12.17
N TYR A 174 -8.96 2.12 12.98
CA TYR A 174 -8.93 2.29 14.44
C TYR A 174 -7.75 3.16 14.90
N GLU A 175 -6.62 3.11 14.19
CA GLU A 175 -5.48 4.00 14.45
C GLU A 175 -5.88 5.45 14.21
N PHE A 176 -6.49 5.70 13.06
CA PHE A 176 -6.94 7.02 12.64
C PHE A 176 -7.95 7.63 13.63
N LEU A 177 -9.02 6.89 13.94
CA LEU A 177 -10.04 7.40 14.87
C LEU A 177 -9.49 7.60 16.28
N LYS A 178 -8.54 6.77 16.72
CA LYS A 178 -7.91 6.95 18.04
C LYS A 178 -7.14 8.28 18.12
N GLN A 179 -6.50 8.73 17.03
CA GLN A 179 -5.82 10.03 16.99
C GLN A 179 -6.82 11.19 17.08
N GLU A 180 -8.02 11.01 16.52
CA GLU A 180 -9.14 11.95 16.62
C GLU A 180 -9.89 11.87 17.97
N ASN A 181 -9.42 11.05 18.92
CA ASN A 181 -10.10 10.76 20.20
C ASN A 181 -11.50 10.15 20.03
N LEU A 182 -11.69 9.36 18.98
CA LEU A 182 -12.93 8.68 18.63
C LEU A 182 -12.77 7.16 18.69
N GLU A 183 -13.87 6.45 18.91
CA GLU A 183 -13.90 4.99 18.93
C GLU A 183 -14.29 4.43 17.56
N TYR A 184 -13.52 3.46 17.06
CA TYR A 184 -13.88 2.68 15.87
C TYR A 184 -14.95 1.64 16.19
N LYS A 185 -16.08 1.76 15.49
CA LYS A 185 -17.32 0.99 15.63
C LYS A 185 -17.52 -0.05 14.53
N ASP A 186 -16.72 -0.04 13.46
CA ASP A 186 -16.78 -1.05 12.39
C ASP A 186 -18.19 -1.13 11.74
N ILE A 187 -18.74 0.04 11.38
CA ILE A 187 -20.10 0.20 10.85
C ILE A 187 -20.09 0.07 9.32
N ASN A 188 -19.06 0.61 8.66
CA ASN A 188 -19.01 0.71 7.21
C ASN A 188 -18.31 -0.51 6.61
N LYS A 189 -19.07 -1.57 6.34
CA LYS A 189 -18.58 -2.73 5.58
C LYS A 189 -18.88 -2.51 4.10
N THR A 190 -17.82 -2.46 3.31
CA THR A 190 -17.95 -2.40 1.85
C THR A 190 -17.92 -3.81 1.26
N LYS A 191 -18.37 -3.98 0.02
CA LYS A 191 -18.17 -5.24 -0.70
C LYS A 191 -16.67 -5.41 -0.96
N LEU A 192 -16.16 -6.64 -0.83
CA LEU A 192 -14.77 -6.98 -1.08
C LEU A 192 -14.32 -6.44 -2.44
N ASN A 193 -13.38 -5.49 -2.38
CA ASN A 193 -12.79 -4.92 -3.58
C ASN A 193 -11.65 -5.82 -4.04
N LEU A 194 -11.99 -6.72 -4.96
CA LEU A 194 -11.06 -7.66 -5.60
C LEU A 194 -10.71 -7.20 -7.01
N GLU A 195 -10.67 -5.90 -7.25
CA GLU A 195 -10.55 -5.35 -8.60
C GLU A 195 -9.31 -5.91 -9.32
N ILE A 196 -9.54 -6.89 -10.22
CA ILE A 196 -8.57 -7.30 -11.21
C ILE A 196 -8.61 -6.18 -12.24
N LYS A 197 -7.76 -5.15 -12.04
CA LYS A 197 -7.61 -4.08 -13.02
C LYS A 197 -6.95 -4.66 -14.27
N GLU A 198 -7.77 -5.12 -15.21
CA GLU A 198 -7.37 -5.36 -16.60
C GLU A 198 -7.85 -4.18 -17.43
N ASP A 199 -6.90 -3.37 -17.91
CA ASP A 199 -6.75 -2.99 -19.31
C ASP A 199 -5.99 -1.67 -19.44
N TYR A 200 -5.08 -1.66 -20.41
CA TYR A 200 -4.41 -0.47 -20.88
C TYR A 200 -5.46 0.45 -21.53
N SER A 201 -5.89 1.50 -20.83
CA SER A 201 -6.56 2.61 -21.51
C SER A 201 -5.50 3.50 -22.13
N ILE A 202 -5.16 3.21 -23.39
CA ILE A 202 -4.20 4.02 -24.15
C ILE A 202 -4.96 5.22 -24.71
N PRO A 203 -4.69 6.46 -24.25
CA PRO A 203 -5.22 7.64 -24.92
C PRO A 203 -4.75 7.67 -26.37
N ASN A 204 -5.56 8.23 -27.28
CA ASN A 204 -5.07 8.46 -28.63
C ASN A 204 -4.10 9.64 -28.62
N PHE A 205 -2.80 9.36 -28.76
CA PHE A 205 -1.76 10.40 -28.80
C PHE A 205 -1.58 10.94 -30.22
N GLU A 206 -1.73 12.25 -30.39
CA GLU A 206 -1.42 12.94 -31.66
C GLU A 206 0.09 12.92 -31.96
N ASP A 207 0.92 13.03 -30.91
CA ASP A 207 2.37 12.98 -31.03
C ASP A 207 2.84 11.53 -31.26
N LYS A 208 3.43 11.30 -32.45
CA LYS A 208 3.97 10.01 -32.86
C LYS A 208 5.12 9.51 -31.98
N LYS A 209 5.93 10.41 -31.40
CA LYS A 209 6.99 10.04 -30.47
C LYS A 209 6.40 9.55 -29.15
N VAL A 210 5.44 10.29 -28.58
CA VAL A 210 4.73 9.88 -27.35
C VAL A 210 4.08 8.52 -27.56
N LYS A 211 3.34 8.35 -28.67
CA LYS A 211 2.69 7.09 -29.01
C LYS A 211 3.67 5.92 -29.03
N LYS A 212 4.83 6.08 -29.68
CA LYS A 212 5.86 5.05 -29.76
C LYS A 212 6.37 4.62 -28.38
N TYR A 213 6.70 5.58 -27.51
CA TYR A 213 7.16 5.28 -26.16
C TYR A 213 6.10 4.54 -25.33
N VAL A 214 4.84 4.99 -25.43
CA VAL A 214 3.73 4.33 -24.73
C VAL A 214 3.58 2.87 -25.19
N GLU A 215 3.62 2.63 -26.50
CA GLU A 215 3.54 1.28 -27.08
C GLU A 215 4.70 0.39 -26.57
N GLU A 216 5.93 0.89 -26.57
CA GLU A 216 7.09 0.14 -26.05
C GLU A 216 6.96 -0.19 -24.56
N ILE A 217 6.47 0.75 -23.74
CA ILE A 217 6.28 0.49 -22.32
C ILE A 217 5.16 -0.54 -22.09
N ILE A 218 4.09 -0.49 -22.86
CA ILE A 218 2.99 -1.47 -22.74
C ILE A 218 3.48 -2.88 -23.06
N GLU A 219 4.34 -3.04 -24.06
CA GLU A 219 4.93 -4.34 -24.36
C GLU A 219 5.83 -4.82 -23.21
N LEU A 220 6.63 -3.95 -22.59
CA LEU A 220 7.40 -4.29 -21.39
C LEU A 220 6.49 -4.72 -20.23
N ASP A 221 5.40 -3.99 -20.00
CA ASP A 221 4.44 -4.24 -18.93
C ASP A 221 3.69 -5.57 -19.09
N LYS A 222 3.32 -5.93 -20.33
CA LYS A 222 2.73 -7.25 -20.66
C LYS A 222 3.69 -8.39 -20.34
N VAL A 223 4.97 -8.25 -20.71
CA VAL A 223 6.00 -9.24 -20.42
C VAL A 223 6.22 -9.33 -18.90
N TYR A 224 6.32 -8.18 -18.23
CA TYR A 224 6.51 -8.10 -16.78
C TYR A 224 5.41 -8.82 -15.99
N LYS A 225 4.13 -8.61 -16.38
CA LYS A 225 2.96 -9.22 -15.74
C LYS A 225 3.10 -10.75 -15.61
N VAL A 226 3.61 -11.42 -16.64
CA VAL A 226 3.70 -12.89 -16.70
C VAL A 226 5.07 -13.45 -16.30
N GLU A 227 6.12 -12.63 -16.26
CA GLU A 227 7.48 -13.07 -15.92
C GLU A 227 7.60 -13.49 -14.44
N ASN A 228 8.14 -14.67 -14.17
CA ASN A 228 8.28 -15.23 -12.82
C ASN A 228 9.74 -15.29 -12.36
N ASP A 229 10.71 -15.20 -13.27
CA ASP A 229 12.13 -15.13 -12.91
C ASP A 229 12.47 -13.72 -12.41
N GLU A 230 13.03 -13.65 -11.20
CA GLU A 230 13.38 -12.40 -10.53
C GLU A 230 14.45 -11.61 -11.28
N ASN A 231 15.43 -12.29 -11.90
CA ASN A 231 16.50 -11.61 -12.63
C ASN A 231 15.97 -11.04 -13.95
N GLU A 232 15.08 -11.76 -14.64
CA GLU A 232 14.40 -11.24 -15.83
C GLU A 232 13.46 -10.08 -15.46
N GLN A 233 12.73 -10.16 -14.35
CA GLN A 233 11.95 -9.02 -13.84
C GLN A 233 12.83 -7.78 -13.62
N LYS A 234 14.00 -7.93 -12.97
CA LYS A 234 14.96 -6.83 -12.78
C LYS A 234 15.44 -6.24 -14.11
N LYS A 235 15.78 -7.09 -15.09
CA LYS A 235 16.17 -6.64 -16.44
C LYS A 235 15.05 -5.88 -17.16
N ILE A 236 13.80 -6.30 -17.00
CA ILE A 236 12.64 -5.60 -17.59
C ILE A 236 12.46 -4.23 -16.94
N LEU A 237 12.59 -4.14 -15.61
CA LEU A 237 12.53 -2.87 -14.88
C LEU A 237 13.66 -1.91 -15.28
N GLU A 238 14.88 -2.41 -15.45
CA GLU A 238 16.01 -1.61 -15.95
C GLU A 238 15.75 -1.04 -17.35
N LYS A 239 15.20 -1.87 -18.25
CA LYS A 239 14.78 -1.41 -19.59
C LYS A 239 13.68 -0.36 -19.52
N TYR A 240 12.71 -0.55 -18.63
CA TYR A 240 11.63 0.41 -18.39
C TYR A 240 12.20 1.75 -17.90
N ASN A 241 13.04 1.76 -16.87
CA ASN A 241 13.66 2.97 -16.34
C ASN A 241 14.47 3.70 -17.42
N THR A 242 15.27 2.97 -18.19
CA THR A 242 16.03 3.54 -19.32
C THR A 242 15.11 4.18 -20.36
N LEU A 243 13.97 3.56 -20.64
CA LEU A 243 12.98 4.05 -21.59
C LEU A 243 12.27 5.32 -21.07
N VAL A 244 11.94 5.36 -19.78
CA VAL A 244 11.37 6.53 -19.11
C VAL A 244 12.35 7.69 -19.10
N ASP A 245 13.62 7.47 -18.75
CA ASP A 245 14.66 8.50 -18.79
C ASP A 245 14.83 9.07 -20.20
N LYS A 246 14.80 8.20 -21.21
CA LYS A 246 14.87 8.62 -22.61
C LYS A 246 13.66 9.44 -23.03
N TYR A 247 12.45 9.00 -22.64
CA TYR A 247 11.22 9.77 -22.86
C TYR A 247 11.35 11.18 -22.26
N ILE A 248 11.77 11.27 -20.99
CA ILE A 248 11.89 12.55 -20.27
C ILE A 248 12.83 13.49 -21.01
N ASN A 249 13.96 12.98 -21.49
CA ASN A 249 14.95 13.76 -22.22
C ASN A 249 14.48 14.20 -23.61
N GLU A 250 13.73 13.37 -24.34
CA GLU A 250 13.34 13.65 -25.73
C GLU A 250 12.00 14.37 -25.89
N VAL A 251 11.10 14.23 -24.93
CA VAL A 251 9.71 14.72 -24.99
C VAL A 251 9.43 15.75 -23.88
N GLY A 252 10.09 15.64 -22.74
CA GLY A 252 9.78 16.42 -21.53
C GLY A 252 9.06 15.57 -20.49
N ALA A 253 8.49 16.20 -19.46
CA ALA A 253 7.86 15.48 -18.35
C ALA A 253 6.91 14.38 -18.86
N PRO A 254 6.96 13.17 -18.27
CA PRO A 254 6.07 12.10 -18.68
C PRO A 254 4.64 12.61 -18.64
N VAL A 255 3.95 12.56 -19.78
CA VAL A 255 2.50 12.40 -19.71
C VAL A 255 2.32 11.21 -18.80
N TYR A 256 1.55 11.32 -17.72
CA TYR A 256 1.29 10.22 -16.80
C TYR A 256 0.70 9.04 -17.61
N ILE A 257 1.56 8.20 -18.18
CA ILE A 257 1.17 6.93 -18.74
C ILE A 257 0.98 6.09 -17.49
N LYS A 258 -0.27 5.97 -17.07
CA LYS A 258 -0.66 5.15 -15.92
C LYS A 258 -0.45 3.68 -16.30
N ILE A 259 0.81 3.26 -16.35
CA ILE A 259 1.22 1.91 -16.72
C ILE A 259 0.97 1.03 -15.51
N LEU A 260 0.04 0.10 -15.67
CA LEU A 260 -0.70 -0.44 -14.53
C LEU A 260 0.06 -1.50 -13.73
N TYR A 261 1.16 -2.09 -14.22
CA TYR A 261 1.85 -3.17 -13.52
C TYR A 261 3.32 -2.90 -13.20
N LEU A 262 4.07 -2.16 -14.02
CA LEU A 262 5.47 -1.80 -13.73
C LEU A 262 5.60 -0.93 -12.46
N ASP A 263 4.55 -0.18 -12.12
CA ASP A 263 4.46 0.58 -10.88
C ASP A 263 3.85 -0.22 -9.71
N LYS A 264 3.48 -1.49 -9.92
CA LYS A 264 2.90 -2.35 -8.87
C LYS A 264 3.92 -3.33 -8.31
N GLY A 265 3.82 -3.55 -7.00
CA GLY A 265 4.56 -4.57 -6.28
C GLY A 265 3.78 -5.86 -6.13
N VAL A 266 2.46 -5.81 -6.32
CA VAL A 266 1.57 -6.96 -6.19
C VAL A 266 0.29 -6.79 -7.02
N ILE A 267 -0.20 -7.89 -7.58
CA ILE A 267 -1.49 -7.92 -8.31
C ILE A 267 -2.34 -9.12 -7.91
N ILE A 268 -3.65 -8.94 -7.88
CA ILE A 268 -4.59 -10.07 -7.88
C ILE A 268 -4.63 -10.63 -9.30
N THR A 269 -4.35 -11.93 -9.43
CA THR A 269 -4.31 -12.63 -10.72
C THR A 269 -5.60 -13.40 -11.00
N LYS A 270 -6.30 -13.86 -9.96
CA LYS A 270 -7.54 -14.64 -10.08
C LYS A 270 -8.36 -14.59 -8.79
N VAL A 271 -9.68 -14.72 -8.93
CA VAL A 271 -10.61 -14.92 -7.81
C VAL A 271 -11.50 -16.12 -8.12
N GLU A 272 -11.71 -17.01 -7.15
CA GLU A 272 -12.69 -18.11 -7.19
C GLU A 272 -13.69 -17.93 -6.04
N GLN A 273 -14.98 -18.13 -6.33
CA GLN A 273 -16.09 -18.06 -5.38
C GLN A 273 -16.80 -19.41 -5.29
#